data_AF-A0A671VQ39-F1
#
_entry.id   AF-A0A671VQ39-F1
#
_cell.length_a   1.000
_cell.length_b   1.000
_cell.length_c   1.000
_cell.angle_alpha   90.00
_cell.angle_beta   90.00
_cell.angle_gamma   90.00
#
_symmetry.space_group_name_H-M   'P 1'
#
loop_
_entity.id
_entity.type
_entity.pdbx_description
1 polymer ?
#
loop_
_entity_poly.entity_id
_entity_poly.type
_entity_poly.pdbx_seq_one_letter_code
_entity_poly.pdbx_strand_id
1 'polypeptide(L)'
;MNAYMAYKVSTQTTLPMFRNKTFTVRRRFSDFLGLYEKLSEKHGPNGFIVPPPPEKSILGMTKVKVGKEDSSSADFVERRRGALERYLQRVVNHPSLIQDPDVREFLEREELPRAVSTQALSGAGFLKMINKATDAVSKMTIKMNESDVWFEEKLQEVEAADQHFRKLHALVESLVVHRKELSLNTASFAKSTAMLGSAEDNTALSRALSQLAEVEDKMEQLHQDQAANDTFSFAEVIADYIRLLGAVRGSFDHRMKAWQRWQDAQTVLQKKRETEAKLLWANKPDKLQLAKEEIAEKEKAKNFKRQIVKYLECLLQSQQQVSLFLSDMKM
;
A
#
# COMPACT_ATOMS: atom_id res chain seq x y z
N MET A 1 29.31 -6.90 -8.93
CA MET A 1 28.30 -7.05 -7.86
C MET A 1 27.67 -5.70 -7.61
N ASN A 2 26.35 -5.54 -7.77
CA ASN A 2 25.68 -4.27 -7.47
C ASN A 2 25.42 -4.19 -5.96
N ALA A 3 25.88 -3.12 -5.30
CA ALA A 3 25.58 -2.86 -3.90
C ALA A 3 24.06 -2.68 -3.70
N TYR A 4 23.54 -3.24 -2.60
CA TYR A 4 22.13 -3.13 -2.22
C TYR A 4 22.00 -2.96 -0.70
N MET A 5 20.92 -2.32 -0.27
CA MET A 5 20.57 -2.21 1.15
C MET A 5 19.74 -3.43 1.58
N ALA A 6 20.01 -3.93 2.78
CA ALA A 6 19.24 -4.99 3.42
C ALA A 6 18.80 -4.57 4.83
N TYR A 7 17.57 -4.91 5.17
CA TYR A 7 16.93 -4.65 6.46
C TYR A 7 17.02 -5.90 7.33
N LYS A 8 17.39 -5.73 8.60
CA LYS A 8 17.32 -6.78 9.61
C LYS A 8 15.88 -6.87 10.11
N VAL A 9 15.18 -7.95 9.79
CA VAL A 9 13.82 -8.22 10.26
C VAL A 9 13.94 -9.19 11.43
N SER A 10 13.58 -8.73 12.62
CA SER A 10 13.59 -9.56 13.84
C SER A 10 12.15 -9.87 14.23
N THR A 11 11.82 -11.14 14.41
CA THR A 11 10.45 -11.59 14.68
C THR A 11 10.40 -12.33 16.00
N GLN A 12 9.39 -12.00 16.80
CA GLN A 12 9.02 -12.71 18.02
C GLN A 12 7.57 -13.17 17.87
N THR A 13 7.30 -14.44 18.13
CA THR A 13 5.96 -15.02 17.94
C THR A 13 5.68 -16.14 18.92
N THR A 14 4.40 -16.28 19.30
CA THR A 14 3.86 -17.39 20.07
C THR A 14 3.15 -18.42 19.19
N LEU A 15 3.06 -18.17 17.88
CA LEU A 15 2.30 -19.02 16.96
C LEU A 15 3.04 -20.34 16.69
N PRO A 16 2.37 -21.51 16.83
CA PRO A 16 3.01 -22.82 16.72
C PRO A 16 3.43 -23.19 15.29
N MET A 17 3.00 -22.41 14.30
CA MET A 17 3.33 -22.63 12.89
C MET A 17 4.74 -22.16 12.49
N PHE A 18 5.44 -21.47 13.38
CA PHE A 18 6.84 -21.06 13.20
C PHE A 18 7.77 -22.03 13.89
N ARG A 19 8.95 -22.28 13.29
CA ARG A 19 9.96 -23.21 13.81
C ARG A 19 10.57 -22.71 15.12
N ASN A 20 10.81 -21.41 15.21
CA ASN A 20 11.44 -20.77 16.36
C ASN A 20 10.55 -19.63 16.88
N LYS A 21 10.54 -19.41 18.20
CA LYS A 21 9.78 -18.30 18.82
C LYS A 21 10.44 -16.94 18.60
N THR A 22 11.73 -16.92 18.35
CA THR A 22 12.51 -15.71 18.06
C THR A 22 13.53 -16.03 16.99
N PHE A 23 13.55 -15.24 15.92
CA PHE A 23 14.48 -15.40 14.82
C PHE A 23 14.71 -14.06 14.11
N THR A 24 15.72 -14.02 13.25
CA THR A 24 16.10 -12.82 12.51
C THR A 24 16.54 -13.19 11.11
N VAL A 25 16.06 -12.44 10.13
CA VAL A 25 16.42 -12.59 8.72
C VAL A 25 16.83 -11.26 8.11
N ARG A 26 17.54 -11.29 6.98
CA ARG A 26 17.88 -10.10 6.20
C ARG A 26 17.03 -10.04 4.95
N ARG A 27 16.42 -8.88 4.67
CA ARG A 27 15.53 -8.66 3.53
C ARG A 27 15.88 -7.40 2.77
N ARG A 28 15.93 -7.49 1.45
CA ARG A 28 16.11 -6.34 0.57
C ARG A 28 14.75 -5.71 0.30
N PHE A 29 14.76 -4.45 -0.12
CA PHE A 29 13.51 -3.78 -0.49
C PHE A 29 12.71 -4.52 -1.56
N SER A 30 13.39 -5.15 -2.53
CA SER A 30 12.76 -5.99 -3.55
C SER A 30 11.98 -7.16 -2.96
N ASP A 31 12.44 -7.72 -1.84
CA ASP A 31 11.83 -8.92 -1.26
C ASP A 31 10.46 -8.57 -0.65
N PHE A 32 10.33 -7.39 -0.03
CA PHE A 32 9.04 -6.88 0.45
C PHE A 32 8.05 -6.65 -0.69
N LEU A 33 8.53 -6.14 -1.82
CA LEU A 33 7.67 -5.93 -3.00
C LEU A 33 7.25 -7.26 -3.63
N GLY A 34 8.15 -8.24 -3.67
CA GLY A 34 7.83 -9.59 -4.14
C GLY A 34 6.80 -10.28 -3.25
N LEU A 35 6.89 -10.10 -1.92
CA LEU A 35 5.87 -10.58 -0.98
C LEU A 35 4.51 -9.92 -1.28
N TYR A 36 4.47 -8.59 -1.39
CA TYR A 36 3.25 -7.87 -1.71
C TYR A 36 2.61 -8.35 -3.02
N GLU A 37 3.39 -8.48 -4.10
CA GLU A 37 2.90 -8.94 -5.40
C GLU A 37 2.22 -10.30 -5.31
N LYS A 38 2.88 -11.28 -4.67
CA LYS A 38 2.32 -12.62 -4.45
C LYS A 38 1.03 -12.57 -3.64
N LEU A 39 1.00 -11.80 -2.54
CA LEU A 39 -0.18 -11.67 -1.71
C LEU A 39 -1.33 -10.99 -2.46
N SER A 40 -1.07 -9.91 -3.19
CA SER A 40 -2.07 -9.21 -3.98
C SER A 40 -2.66 -10.09 -5.09
N GLU A 41 -1.84 -10.87 -5.79
CA GLU A 41 -2.33 -11.78 -6.84
C GLU A 41 -3.17 -12.93 -6.27
N LYS A 42 -2.77 -13.47 -5.12
CA LYS A 42 -3.44 -14.61 -4.48
C LYS A 42 -4.72 -14.23 -3.74
N HIS A 43 -4.70 -13.11 -3.03
CA HIS A 43 -5.75 -12.71 -2.08
C HIS A 43 -6.62 -11.56 -2.60
N GLY A 44 -6.09 -10.67 -3.44
CA GLY A 44 -6.86 -9.57 -4.02
C GLY A 44 -8.13 -10.01 -4.75
N PRO A 45 -8.09 -11.05 -5.62
CA PRO A 45 -9.29 -11.58 -6.27
C PRO A 45 -10.34 -12.18 -5.33
N ASN A 46 -10.00 -12.45 -4.06
CA ASN A 46 -10.91 -12.95 -3.04
C ASN A 46 -11.44 -11.82 -2.14
N GLY A 47 -11.19 -10.56 -2.46
CA GLY A 47 -11.71 -9.40 -1.74
C GLY A 47 -10.89 -8.98 -0.52
N PHE A 48 -9.70 -9.54 -0.31
CA PHE A 48 -8.81 -9.12 0.77
C PHE A 48 -8.10 -7.81 0.43
N ILE A 49 -8.07 -6.88 1.39
CA ILE A 49 -7.29 -5.66 1.37
C ILE A 49 -5.86 -6.00 1.79
N VAL A 50 -4.99 -6.21 0.81
CA VAL A 50 -3.57 -6.45 1.06
C VAL A 50 -2.88 -5.11 1.34
N PRO A 51 -2.25 -4.91 2.52
CA PRO A 51 -1.56 -3.67 2.83
C PRO A 51 -0.47 -3.39 1.79
N PRO A 52 -0.38 -2.18 1.22
CA PRO A 52 0.64 -1.85 0.23
C PRO A 52 1.97 -1.45 0.91
N PRO A 53 3.12 -1.88 0.36
CA PRO A 53 4.42 -1.42 0.82
C PRO A 53 4.66 0.05 0.44
N PRO A 54 5.62 0.73 1.07
CA PRO A 54 6.04 2.06 0.65
C PRO A 54 6.57 2.05 -0.80
N GLU A 55 6.50 3.18 -1.50
CA GLU A 55 6.92 3.26 -2.89
C GLU A 55 8.45 3.23 -3.09
N LYS A 56 8.88 2.79 -4.28
CA LYS A 56 10.27 2.98 -4.72
C LYS A 56 10.52 4.47 -4.97
N SER A 57 10.98 5.19 -3.95
CA SER A 57 11.56 6.52 -4.16
C SER A 57 12.86 6.40 -4.95
N ILE A 58 12.80 6.73 -6.25
CA ILE A 58 13.94 6.76 -7.17
C ILE A 58 14.88 7.92 -6.81
N LEU A 59 14.32 9.07 -6.41
CA LEU A 59 15.10 10.24 -5.98
C LEU A 59 15.96 9.97 -4.74
N GLY A 60 15.42 9.27 -3.73
CA GLY A 60 16.17 8.94 -2.52
C GLY A 60 17.25 7.87 -2.76
N MET A 61 17.00 6.92 -3.68
CA MET A 61 17.99 5.90 -4.04
C MET A 61 19.19 6.46 -4.81
N THR A 62 19.01 7.52 -5.62
CA THR A 62 20.11 8.20 -6.30
C THR A 62 20.97 9.00 -5.31
N LYS A 63 20.36 9.65 -4.30
CA LYS A 63 21.12 10.37 -3.27
C LYS A 63 21.97 9.45 -2.39
N VAL A 64 21.42 8.31 -1.95
CA VAL A 64 22.17 7.31 -1.15
C VAL A 64 23.31 6.66 -1.94
N LYS A 65 23.17 6.51 -3.27
CA LYS A 65 24.21 5.90 -4.12
C LYS A 65 25.39 6.83 -4.47
N VAL A 66 25.24 8.14 -4.30
CA VAL A 66 26.27 9.13 -4.72
C VAL A 66 27.20 9.51 -3.55
N GLY A 67 27.04 8.91 -2.37
CA GLY A 67 28.06 8.97 -1.31
C GLY A 67 28.26 10.34 -0.65
N LYS A 68 27.33 11.27 -0.79
CA LYS A 68 27.27 12.43 0.11
C LYS A 68 26.60 11.98 1.41
N GLU A 69 27.38 11.85 2.48
CA GLU A 69 26.89 11.68 3.86
C GLU A 69 26.20 12.97 4.34
N ASP A 70 25.10 13.33 3.68
CA ASP A 70 24.20 14.36 4.17
C ASP A 70 23.17 13.70 5.10
N SER A 71 22.75 14.39 6.16
CA SER A 71 21.65 14.00 7.06
C SER A 71 20.40 13.50 6.32
N SER A 72 20.17 14.02 5.10
CA SER A 72 19.10 13.61 4.19
C SER A 72 19.13 12.13 3.75
N SER A 73 20.29 11.48 3.75
CA SER A 73 20.45 10.07 3.38
C SER A 73 20.03 9.13 4.51
N ALA A 74 20.37 9.46 5.76
CA ALA A 74 19.95 8.75 6.96
C ALA A 74 18.43 8.88 7.17
N ASP A 75 17.89 10.10 7.05
CA ASP A 75 16.45 10.38 7.11
C ASP A 75 15.66 9.49 6.13
N PHE A 76 16.15 9.35 4.91
CA PHE A 76 15.50 8.53 3.89
C PHE A 76 15.47 7.05 4.25
N VAL A 77 16.60 6.51 4.74
CA VAL A 77 16.71 5.11 5.14
C VAL A 77 15.77 4.82 6.31
N GLU A 78 15.71 5.72 7.29
CA GLU A 78 14.88 5.55 8.48
C GLU A 78 13.39 5.68 8.14
N ARG A 79 12.98 6.66 7.31
CA ARG A 79 11.60 6.75 6.80
C ARG A 79 11.17 5.47 6.10
N ARG A 80 12.03 4.94 5.23
CA ARG A 80 11.74 3.68 4.54
C ARG A 80 11.69 2.49 5.52
N ARG A 81 12.60 2.42 6.49
CA ARG A 81 12.61 1.35 7.52
C ARG A 81 11.31 1.35 8.31
N GLY A 82 10.88 2.51 8.82
CA GLY A 82 9.63 2.65 9.57
C GLY A 82 8.38 2.36 8.73
N ALA A 83 8.36 2.72 7.45
CA ALA A 83 7.26 2.37 6.55
C ALA A 83 7.22 0.86 6.23
N LEU A 84 8.37 0.21 6.07
CA LEU A 84 8.46 -1.25 5.89
C LEU A 84 8.02 -2.01 7.14
N GLU A 85 8.38 -1.51 8.32
CA GLU A 85 7.93 -2.06 9.60
C GLU A 85 6.41 -2.00 9.72
N ARG A 86 5.80 -0.83 9.48
CA ARG A 86 4.33 -0.68 9.49
C ARG A 86 3.64 -1.58 8.47
N TYR A 87 4.17 -1.66 7.25
CA TYR A 87 3.68 -2.61 6.23
C TYR A 87 3.70 -4.04 6.76
N LEU A 88 4.84 -4.50 7.30
CA LEU A 88 4.98 -5.88 7.76
C LEU A 88 4.08 -6.14 8.97
N GLN A 89 3.99 -5.21 9.93
CA GLN A 89 3.09 -5.29 11.07
C GLN A 89 1.64 -5.48 10.63
N ARG A 90 1.16 -4.76 9.61
CA ARG A 90 -0.20 -4.96 9.09
C ARG A 90 -0.39 -6.32 8.41
N VAL A 91 0.60 -6.78 7.67
CA VAL A 91 0.54 -8.11 7.03
C VAL A 91 0.47 -9.21 8.09
N VAL A 92 1.28 -9.14 9.15
CA VAL A 92 1.30 -10.18 10.19
C VAL A 92 0.15 -10.09 11.18
N ASN A 93 -0.45 -8.91 11.38
CA ASN A 93 -1.64 -8.76 12.22
C ASN A 93 -2.94 -9.08 11.47
N HIS A 94 -2.89 -9.25 10.15
CA HIS A 94 -4.06 -9.65 9.37
C HIS A 94 -4.32 -11.17 9.52
N PRO A 95 -5.48 -11.62 10.05
CA PRO A 95 -5.73 -13.02 10.41
C PRO A 95 -5.53 -14.05 9.28
N SER A 96 -5.89 -13.68 8.06
CA SER A 96 -5.71 -14.55 6.87
C SER A 96 -4.31 -14.46 6.24
N LEU A 97 -3.69 -13.28 6.20
CA LEU A 97 -2.39 -13.11 5.53
C LEU A 97 -1.25 -13.74 6.34
N ILE A 98 -1.30 -13.69 7.67
CA ILE A 98 -0.27 -14.32 8.52
C ILE A 98 -0.19 -15.84 8.33
N GLN A 99 -1.32 -16.48 7.98
CA GLN A 99 -1.37 -17.91 7.68
C GLN A 99 -0.80 -18.26 6.31
N ASP A 100 -0.53 -17.27 5.47
CA ASP A 100 -0.03 -17.49 4.12
C ASP A 100 1.39 -18.08 4.13
N PRO A 101 1.65 -19.18 3.40
CA PRO A 101 2.99 -19.74 3.28
C PRO A 101 4.05 -18.76 2.80
N ASP A 102 3.71 -17.81 1.92
CA ASP A 102 4.64 -16.80 1.41
C ASP A 102 5.07 -15.81 2.50
N VAL A 103 4.17 -15.47 3.45
CA VAL A 103 4.51 -14.65 4.62
C VAL A 103 5.44 -15.41 5.56
N ARG A 104 5.16 -16.69 5.83
CA ARG A 104 6.04 -17.53 6.65
C ARG A 104 7.42 -17.67 6.02
N GLU A 105 7.48 -17.95 4.72
CA GLU A 105 8.75 -18.05 3.98
C GLU A 105 9.52 -16.73 4.05
N PHE A 106 8.84 -15.59 3.87
CA PHE A 106 9.43 -14.27 4.00
C PHE A 106 9.97 -13.98 5.40
N LEU A 107 9.38 -14.53 6.46
CA LEU A 107 9.86 -14.31 7.83
C LEU A 107 11.00 -15.28 8.21
N GLU A 108 10.93 -16.56 7.83
CA GLU A 108 11.82 -17.60 8.38
C GLU A 108 13.00 -17.99 7.48
N ARG A 109 12.89 -17.92 6.15
CA ARG A 109 13.97 -18.42 5.30
C ARG A 109 15.21 -17.53 5.35
N GLU A 110 16.41 -18.10 5.47
CA GLU A 110 17.62 -17.27 5.46
C GLU A 110 17.81 -16.54 4.12
N GLU A 111 17.66 -17.25 3.01
CA GLU A 111 17.73 -16.70 1.66
C GLU A 111 16.41 -16.92 0.90
N LEU A 112 15.93 -15.84 0.27
CA LEU A 112 14.78 -15.89 -0.64
C LEU A 112 15.30 -15.95 -2.10
N PRO A 113 14.65 -16.71 -2.99
CA PRO A 113 14.91 -16.63 -4.42
C PRO A 113 14.78 -15.17 -4.87
N ARG A 114 15.71 -14.72 -5.72
CA ARG A 114 15.73 -13.32 -6.19
C ARG A 114 14.38 -12.98 -6.82
N ALA A 115 13.68 -11.98 -6.29
CA ALA A 115 12.35 -11.62 -6.74
C ALA A 115 12.38 -11.14 -8.21
N VAL A 116 11.97 -12.02 -9.13
CA VAL A 116 12.13 -11.85 -10.59
C VAL A 116 11.15 -10.82 -11.17
N SER A 117 10.02 -10.56 -10.51
CA SER A 117 8.92 -9.72 -11.00
C SER A 117 8.91 -8.28 -10.44
N THR A 118 9.88 -7.90 -9.61
CA THR A 118 9.88 -6.58 -8.93
C THR A 118 10.21 -5.40 -9.85
N GLN A 119 10.58 -5.63 -11.12
CA GLN A 119 10.79 -4.59 -12.12
C GLN A 119 9.48 -3.89 -12.53
N ALA A 120 8.35 -4.60 -12.52
CA ALA A 120 7.02 -4.04 -12.81
C ALA A 120 6.48 -3.12 -11.69
N LEU A 121 7.10 -3.15 -10.50
CA LEU A 121 6.85 -2.25 -9.37
C LEU A 121 7.95 -1.18 -9.23
N SER A 122 8.95 -1.17 -10.12
CA SER A 122 10.23 -0.45 -9.91
C SER A 122 10.45 0.88 -10.61
N GLY A 123 9.58 1.26 -11.54
CA GLY A 123 9.88 2.37 -12.45
C GLY A 123 9.17 2.30 -13.80
N ALA A 124 8.31 1.31 -14.01
CA ALA A 124 7.48 1.21 -15.21
C ALA A 124 6.00 1.48 -14.92
N GLY A 125 5.72 2.61 -14.24
CA GLY A 125 4.37 3.18 -14.22
C GLY A 125 3.81 3.43 -15.64
N PHE A 126 4.67 3.47 -16.66
CA PHE A 126 4.31 3.65 -18.07
C PHE A 126 3.79 2.37 -18.76
N LEU A 127 4.35 1.18 -18.51
CA LEU A 127 3.89 -0.05 -19.19
C LEU A 127 2.59 -0.61 -18.59
N LYS A 128 2.34 -0.39 -17.29
CA LYS A 128 1.00 -0.59 -16.71
C LYS A 128 -0.01 0.46 -17.21
N MET A 129 0.43 1.62 -17.71
CA MET A 129 -0.46 2.66 -18.26
C MET A 129 -1.04 2.26 -19.62
N ILE A 130 -0.28 1.53 -20.44
CA ILE A 130 -0.77 1.08 -21.76
C ILE A 130 -1.81 -0.03 -21.59
N ASN A 131 -1.56 -1.03 -20.73
CA ASN A 131 -2.58 -2.04 -20.40
C ASN A 131 -3.77 -1.45 -19.62
N LYS A 132 -3.55 -0.43 -18.78
CA LYS A 132 -4.64 0.31 -18.11
C LYS A 132 -5.45 1.18 -19.07
N ALA A 133 -4.87 1.68 -20.17
CA ALA A 133 -5.61 2.43 -21.18
C ALA A 133 -6.52 1.50 -21.99
N THR A 134 -6.07 0.26 -22.29
CA THR A 134 -6.92 -0.77 -22.90
C THR A 134 -8.02 -1.25 -21.94
N ASP A 135 -7.71 -1.43 -20.66
CA ASP A 135 -8.69 -1.70 -19.60
C ASP A 135 -9.65 -0.50 -19.36
N ALA A 136 -9.19 0.75 -19.51
CA ALA A 136 -10.00 1.95 -19.36
C ALA A 136 -10.98 2.16 -20.52
N VAL A 137 -10.59 1.75 -21.72
CA VAL A 137 -11.50 1.72 -22.89
C VAL A 137 -12.55 0.61 -22.72
N SER A 138 -12.19 -0.56 -22.16
CA SER A 138 -13.19 -1.57 -21.73
C SER A 138 -14.08 -1.08 -20.57
N LYS A 139 -13.55 -0.31 -19.62
CA LYS A 139 -14.32 0.34 -18.54
C LYS A 139 -15.35 1.35 -19.06
N MET A 140 -15.14 1.95 -20.23
CA MET A 140 -16.11 2.90 -20.82
C MET A 140 -17.30 2.22 -21.52
N THR A 141 -17.26 0.92 -21.79
CA THR A 141 -18.36 0.23 -22.51
C THR A 141 -19.22 -0.67 -21.63
N ILE A 142 -18.78 -0.99 -20.40
CA ILE A 142 -19.55 -1.82 -19.47
C ILE A 142 -19.65 -1.11 -18.12
N LYS A 143 -20.69 -0.27 -17.99
CA LYS A 143 -21.07 0.32 -16.71
C LYS A 143 -21.80 -0.77 -15.93
N MET A 144 -21.15 -1.35 -14.92
CA MET A 144 -21.87 -2.13 -13.91
C MET A 144 -22.97 -1.22 -13.37
N ASN A 145 -24.22 -1.65 -13.52
CA ASN A 145 -25.31 -1.00 -12.80
C ASN A 145 -25.14 -1.41 -11.34
N GLU A 146 -24.36 -0.62 -10.60
CA GLU A 146 -24.14 -0.79 -9.17
C GLU A 146 -25.50 -0.70 -8.50
N SER A 147 -26.10 -1.87 -8.27
CA SER A 147 -27.45 -2.00 -7.73
C SER A 147 -27.42 -1.89 -6.21
N ASP A 148 -26.22 -1.92 -5.63
CA ASP A 148 -25.98 -1.86 -4.20
C ASP A 148 -25.53 -0.45 -3.80
N VAL A 149 -26.49 0.31 -3.29
CA VAL A 149 -26.31 1.68 -2.77
C VAL A 149 -25.16 1.75 -1.76
N TRP A 150 -24.95 0.69 -0.97
CA TRP A 150 -23.87 0.65 0.01
C TRP A 150 -22.49 0.77 -0.65
N PHE A 151 -22.25 0.08 -1.77
CA PHE A 151 -20.94 0.14 -2.45
C PHE A 151 -20.71 1.49 -3.10
N GLU A 152 -21.74 2.12 -3.65
CA GLU A 152 -21.65 3.46 -4.22
C GLU A 152 -21.33 4.50 -3.15
N GLU A 153 -22.09 4.51 -2.05
CA GLU A 153 -21.87 5.43 -0.92
C GLU A 153 -20.48 5.22 -0.29
N LYS A 154 -20.05 3.97 -0.09
CA LYS A 154 -18.75 3.67 0.51
C LYS A 154 -17.59 4.00 -0.40
N LEU A 155 -17.73 3.81 -1.71
CA LEU A 155 -16.71 4.23 -2.65
C LEU A 155 -16.56 5.76 -2.61
N GLN A 156 -17.67 6.51 -2.58
CA GLN A 156 -17.65 7.96 -2.42
C GLN A 156 -17.01 8.39 -1.09
N GLU A 157 -17.32 7.74 0.03
CA GLU A 157 -16.70 8.02 1.35
C GLU A 157 -15.17 7.78 1.30
N VAL A 158 -14.73 6.68 0.70
CA VAL A 158 -13.31 6.35 0.53
C VAL A 158 -12.59 7.36 -0.37
N GLU A 159 -13.22 7.77 -1.47
CA GLU A 159 -12.64 8.76 -2.38
C GLU A 159 -12.55 10.16 -1.75
N ALA A 160 -13.56 10.56 -0.98
CA ALA A 160 -13.52 11.79 -0.20
C ALA A 160 -12.43 11.74 0.87
N ALA A 161 -12.30 10.62 1.59
CA ALA A 161 -11.24 10.42 2.57
C ALA A 161 -9.85 10.50 1.92
N ASP A 162 -9.62 9.83 0.78
CA ASP A 162 -8.33 9.90 0.06
C ASP A 162 -7.96 11.34 -0.32
N GLN A 163 -8.94 12.13 -0.80
CA GLN A 163 -8.72 13.55 -1.09
C GLN A 163 -8.37 14.37 0.15
N HIS A 164 -9.08 14.17 1.27
CA HIS A 164 -8.80 14.88 2.52
C HIS A 164 -7.43 14.51 3.08
N PHE A 165 -7.07 13.22 3.10
CA PHE A 165 -5.77 12.76 3.59
C PHE A 165 -4.63 13.27 2.71
N ARG A 166 -4.79 13.34 1.38
CA ARG A 166 -3.79 13.94 0.48
C ARG A 166 -3.57 15.42 0.75
N LYS A 167 -4.64 16.18 0.96
CA LYS A 167 -4.55 17.61 1.33
C LYS A 167 -3.85 17.78 2.67
N LEU A 168 -4.24 16.99 3.68
CA LEU A 168 -3.61 17.00 5.00
C LEU A 168 -2.13 16.63 4.93
N HIS A 169 -1.77 15.61 4.16
CA HIS A 169 -0.37 15.20 3.94
C HIS A 169 0.46 16.35 3.39
N ALA A 170 -0.03 17.04 2.35
CA ALA A 170 0.69 18.17 1.76
C ALA A 170 0.89 19.33 2.75
N LEU A 171 -0.11 19.62 3.59
CA LEU A 171 0.01 20.62 4.65
C LEU A 171 1.04 20.23 5.71
N VAL A 172 1.06 18.96 6.12
CA VAL A 172 2.05 18.44 7.09
C VAL A 172 3.45 18.42 6.49
N GLU A 173 3.62 18.05 5.22
CA GLU A 173 4.92 18.15 4.55
C GLU A 173 5.43 19.59 4.49
N SER A 174 4.54 20.55 4.21
CA SER A 174 4.86 21.97 4.27
C SER A 174 5.27 22.42 5.68
N LEU A 175 4.55 21.98 6.72
CA LEU A 175 4.89 22.24 8.13
C LEU A 175 6.28 21.70 8.48
N VAL A 176 6.62 20.48 8.08
CA VAL A 176 7.94 19.87 8.30
C VAL A 176 9.03 20.71 7.64
N VAL A 177 8.83 21.17 6.41
CA VAL A 177 9.79 22.04 5.70
C VAL A 177 9.99 23.35 6.47
N HIS A 178 8.93 24.04 6.84
CA HIS A 178 9.03 25.30 7.60
C HIS A 178 9.71 25.11 8.97
N ARG A 179 9.48 23.98 9.68
CA ARG A 179 10.17 23.69 10.95
C ARG A 179 11.67 23.47 10.75
N LYS A 180 12.07 22.79 9.67
CA LYS A 180 13.49 22.63 9.32
C LYS A 180 14.13 23.97 8.98
N GLU A 181 13.44 24.84 8.24
CA GLU A 181 13.91 26.19 7.95
C GLU A 181 14.03 27.06 9.21
N LEU A 182 13.06 26.95 10.12
CA LEU A 182 13.10 27.64 11.40
C LEU A 182 14.32 27.22 12.22
N SER A 183 14.57 25.91 12.34
CA SER A 183 15.78 25.37 12.98
C SER A 183 17.06 25.96 12.39
N LEU A 184 17.20 25.97 11.05
CA LEU A 184 18.37 26.53 10.38
C LEU A 184 18.57 28.03 10.66
N ASN A 185 17.48 28.80 10.66
CA ASN A 185 17.53 30.23 10.97
C ASN A 185 17.89 30.49 12.44
N THR A 186 17.33 29.71 13.36
CA THR A 186 17.67 29.75 14.79
C THR A 186 19.15 29.42 15.00
N ALA A 187 19.69 28.39 14.32
CA ALA A 187 21.12 28.06 14.37
C ALA A 187 22.00 29.25 13.94
N SER A 188 21.62 29.91 12.84
CA SER A 188 22.34 31.07 12.33
C SER A 188 22.29 32.26 13.30
N PHE A 189 21.14 32.46 13.95
CA PHE A 189 20.96 33.49 14.96
C PHE A 189 21.79 33.22 16.22
N ALA A 190 21.77 31.99 16.73
CA ALA A 190 22.58 31.56 17.87
C ALA A 190 24.07 31.81 17.61
N LYS A 191 24.57 31.36 16.45
CA LYS A 191 25.96 31.57 16.03
C LYS A 191 26.33 33.05 15.93
N SER A 192 25.48 33.86 15.31
CA SER A 192 25.73 35.31 15.14
C SER A 192 25.75 36.03 16.49
N THR A 193 24.85 35.63 17.39
CA THR A 193 24.75 36.17 18.76
C THR A 193 25.99 35.79 19.59
N ALA A 194 26.47 34.55 19.48
CA ALA A 194 27.71 34.12 20.12
C ALA A 194 28.92 34.91 19.62
N MET A 195 29.02 35.13 18.30
CA MET A 195 30.07 35.97 17.70
C MET A 195 30.02 37.40 18.22
N LEU A 196 28.82 38.00 18.31
CA LEU A 196 28.65 39.33 18.88
C LEU A 196 29.07 39.37 20.36
N GLY A 197 28.65 38.38 21.16
CA GLY A 197 29.05 38.25 22.55
C GLY A 197 30.56 38.15 22.74
N SER A 198 31.28 37.52 21.80
CA SER A 198 32.74 37.40 21.83
C SER A 198 33.49 38.70 21.45
N ALA A 199 32.83 39.59 20.71
CA ALA A 199 33.39 40.88 20.28
C ALA A 199 33.06 42.03 21.24
N GLU A 200 32.20 41.79 22.23
CA GLU A 200 31.71 42.81 23.16
C GLU A 200 32.66 43.01 24.36
N ASP A 201 33.10 44.25 24.55
CA ASP A 201 34.03 44.61 25.64
C ASP A 201 33.33 44.64 27.02
N ASN A 202 32.03 44.98 27.05
CA ASN A 202 31.29 44.98 28.30
C ASN A 202 31.02 43.53 28.77
N THR A 203 31.67 43.13 29.85
CA THR A 203 31.60 41.76 30.38
C THR A 203 30.17 41.32 30.74
N ALA A 204 29.32 42.22 31.23
CA ALA A 204 27.93 41.87 31.57
C ALA A 204 27.11 41.59 30.30
N LEU A 205 27.27 42.44 29.28
CA LEU A 205 26.58 42.29 27.99
C LEU A 205 27.09 41.07 27.21
N SER A 206 28.42 40.86 27.16
CA SER A 206 29.04 39.68 26.57
C SER A 206 28.49 38.37 27.16
N ARG A 207 28.35 38.30 28.49
CA ARG A 207 27.73 37.14 29.17
C ARG A 207 26.26 36.96 28.80
N ALA A 208 25.48 38.04 28.76
CA ALA A 208 24.07 37.98 28.39
C ALA A 208 23.87 37.48 26.94
N LEU A 209 24.69 37.95 26.00
CA LEU A 209 24.68 37.50 24.60
C LEU A 209 25.09 36.03 24.47
N SER A 210 26.10 35.60 25.23
CA SER A 210 26.52 34.19 25.26
C SER A 210 25.42 33.28 25.79
N GLN A 211 24.71 33.70 26.84
CA GLN A 211 23.57 32.96 27.37
C GLN A 211 22.40 32.91 26.38
N LEU A 212 22.12 34.02 25.68
CA LEU A 212 21.10 34.05 24.63
C LEU A 212 21.46 33.06 23.51
N ALA A 213 22.70 33.05 23.05
CA ALA A 213 23.16 32.10 22.05
C ALA A 213 22.97 30.64 22.51
N GLU A 214 23.29 30.31 23.77
CA GLU A 214 23.07 28.96 24.32
C GLU A 214 21.59 28.57 24.37
N VAL A 215 20.69 29.52 24.68
CA VAL A 215 19.24 29.28 24.66
C VAL A 215 18.76 29.01 23.23
N GLU A 216 19.24 29.78 22.27
CA GLU A 216 18.88 29.62 20.86
C GLU A 216 19.43 28.31 20.28
N ASP A 217 20.63 27.86 20.66
CA ASP A 217 21.15 26.52 20.31
C ASP A 217 20.25 25.40 20.86
N LYS A 218 19.72 25.56 22.09
CA LYS A 218 18.75 24.58 22.64
C LYS A 218 17.41 24.62 21.90
N MET A 219 16.95 25.82 21.52
CA MET A 219 15.71 26.00 20.76
C MET A 219 15.83 25.40 19.34
N GLU A 220 16.99 25.53 18.73
CA GLU A 220 17.34 24.92 17.46
C GLU A 220 17.20 23.39 17.50
N GLN A 221 17.76 22.74 18.52
CA GLN A 221 17.64 21.29 18.74
C GLN A 221 16.16 20.88 18.90
N LEU A 222 15.38 21.63 19.69
CA LEU A 222 13.95 21.37 19.85
C LEU A 222 13.18 21.47 18.52
N HIS A 223 13.53 22.42 17.65
CA HIS A 223 12.94 22.53 16.31
C HIS A 223 13.32 21.35 15.42
N GLN A 224 14.56 20.85 15.50
CA GLN A 224 14.98 19.64 14.78
C GLN A 224 14.17 18.43 15.24
N ASP A 225 14.05 18.21 16.56
CA ASP A 225 13.30 17.10 17.14
C ASP A 225 11.81 17.18 16.77
N GLN A 226 11.23 18.37 16.80
CA GLN A 226 9.86 18.63 16.35
C GLN A 226 9.65 18.32 14.87
N ALA A 227 10.60 18.69 14.00
CA ALA A 227 10.52 18.39 12.58
C ALA A 227 10.64 16.89 12.30
N ALA A 228 11.51 16.19 13.03
CA ALA A 228 11.65 14.74 12.96
C ALA A 228 10.35 14.05 13.42
N ASN A 229 9.83 14.43 14.59
CA ASN A 229 8.58 13.90 15.12
C ASN A 229 7.39 14.10 14.17
N ASP A 230 7.25 15.28 13.57
CA ASP A 230 6.19 15.53 12.58
C ASP A 230 6.34 14.66 11.33
N THR A 231 7.58 14.45 10.89
CA THR A 231 7.86 13.59 9.74
C THR A 231 7.41 12.17 10.01
N PHE A 232 7.81 11.58 11.13
CA PHE A 232 7.57 10.16 11.42
C PHE A 232 6.17 9.88 11.98
N SER A 233 5.64 10.78 12.82
CA SER A 233 4.37 10.57 13.53
C SER A 233 3.17 11.06 12.73
N PHE A 234 3.33 12.09 11.89
CA PHE A 234 2.24 12.62 11.07
C PHE A 234 2.42 12.31 9.59
N ALA A 235 3.44 12.88 8.93
CA ALA A 235 3.56 12.78 7.47
C ALA A 235 3.59 11.31 7.00
N GLU A 236 4.48 10.53 7.60
CA GLU A 236 4.64 9.11 7.30
C GLU A 236 3.37 8.29 7.61
N VAL A 237 2.64 8.61 8.67
CA VAL A 237 1.38 7.94 9.06
C VAL A 237 0.25 8.28 8.09
N ILE A 238 0.09 9.55 7.75
CA ILE A 238 -0.92 10.00 6.77
C ILE A 238 -0.63 9.39 5.39
N ALA A 239 0.62 9.41 4.93
CA ALA A 239 1.04 8.79 3.68
C ALA A 239 0.65 7.31 3.60
N ASP A 240 0.70 6.64 4.74
CA ASP A 240 0.42 5.23 4.89
C ASP A 240 -1.08 4.92 4.84
N TYR A 241 -1.91 5.76 5.47
CA TYR A 241 -3.37 5.71 5.29
C TYR A 241 -3.79 6.01 3.85
N ILE A 242 -3.15 6.96 3.16
CA ILE A 242 -3.40 7.22 1.73
C ILE A 242 -3.16 5.95 0.90
N ARG A 243 -2.07 5.23 1.17
CA ARG A 243 -1.81 3.97 0.46
C ARG A 243 -2.88 2.91 0.79
N LEU A 244 -3.28 2.78 2.05
CA LEU A 244 -4.37 1.86 2.44
C LEU A 244 -5.69 2.20 1.76
N LEU A 245 -6.08 3.48 1.68
CA LEU A 245 -7.24 3.93 0.92
C LEU A 245 -7.12 3.53 -0.56
N GLY A 246 -5.92 3.61 -1.13
CA GLY A 246 -5.62 3.05 -2.46
C GLY A 246 -5.86 1.55 -2.57
N ALA A 247 -5.45 0.76 -1.56
CA ALA A 247 -5.68 -0.69 -1.51
C ALA A 247 -7.18 -1.02 -1.33
N VAL A 248 -7.89 -0.25 -0.51
CA VAL A 248 -9.35 -0.32 -0.36
C VAL A 248 -10.01 -0.12 -1.73
N ARG A 249 -9.67 0.95 -2.47
CA ARG A 249 -10.17 1.17 -3.85
C ARG A 249 -9.84 0.00 -4.78
N GLY A 250 -8.64 -0.57 -4.66
CA GLY A 250 -8.26 -1.78 -5.38
C GLY A 250 -9.19 -2.97 -5.12
N SER A 251 -9.72 -3.11 -3.90
CA SER A 251 -10.72 -4.15 -3.59
C SER A 251 -12.05 -3.95 -4.33
N PHE A 252 -12.51 -2.70 -4.51
CA PHE A 252 -13.68 -2.38 -5.33
C PHE A 252 -13.44 -2.73 -6.82
N ASP A 253 -12.24 -2.45 -7.34
CA ASP A 253 -11.84 -2.86 -8.70
C ASP A 253 -11.84 -4.39 -8.86
N HIS A 254 -11.38 -5.14 -7.86
CA HIS A 254 -11.44 -6.61 -7.87
C HIS A 254 -12.89 -7.11 -7.85
N ARG A 255 -13.76 -6.49 -7.06
CA ARG A 255 -15.19 -6.79 -7.02
C ARG A 255 -15.85 -6.56 -8.38
N MET A 256 -15.58 -5.42 -9.01
CA MET A 256 -16.04 -5.09 -10.36
C MET A 256 -15.61 -6.15 -11.39
N LYS A 257 -14.34 -6.60 -11.33
CA LYS A 257 -13.83 -7.66 -12.21
C LYS A 257 -14.49 -9.02 -11.93
N ALA A 258 -14.76 -9.35 -10.68
CA ALA A 258 -15.45 -10.58 -10.31
C ALA A 258 -16.90 -10.57 -10.82
N TRP A 259 -17.60 -9.44 -10.67
CA TRP A 259 -18.94 -9.22 -11.22
C TRP A 259 -18.94 -9.35 -12.74
N GLN A 260 -18.00 -8.71 -13.44
CA GLN A 260 -17.90 -8.80 -14.90
C GLN A 260 -17.75 -10.25 -15.38
N ARG A 261 -16.86 -11.02 -14.74
CA ARG A 261 -16.66 -12.44 -15.07
C ARG A 261 -17.92 -13.26 -14.86
N TRP A 262 -18.68 -12.97 -13.81
CA TRP A 262 -19.97 -13.61 -13.55
C TRP A 262 -21.01 -13.23 -14.63
N GLN A 263 -21.11 -11.95 -14.97
CA GLN A 263 -22.05 -11.44 -15.98
C GLN A 263 -21.76 -12.03 -17.37
N ASP A 264 -20.48 -12.11 -17.75
CA ASP A 264 -20.05 -12.74 -19.00
C ASP A 264 -20.43 -14.22 -19.02
N ALA A 265 -20.19 -14.95 -17.93
CA ALA A 265 -20.57 -16.36 -17.81
C ALA A 265 -22.09 -16.55 -17.88
N GLN A 266 -22.87 -15.67 -17.26
CA GLN A 266 -24.33 -15.69 -17.32
C GLN A 266 -24.83 -15.42 -18.74
N THR A 267 -24.23 -14.47 -19.44
CA THR A 267 -24.59 -14.13 -20.83
C THR A 267 -24.30 -15.29 -21.78
N VAL A 268 -23.16 -15.98 -21.60
CA VAL A 268 -22.81 -17.18 -22.36
C VAL A 268 -23.82 -18.30 -22.11
N LEU A 269 -24.20 -18.54 -20.85
CA LEU A 269 -25.19 -19.54 -20.49
C LEU A 269 -26.57 -19.22 -21.10
N GLN A 270 -26.98 -17.94 -21.05
CA GLN A 270 -28.24 -17.49 -21.62
C GLN A 270 -28.31 -17.72 -23.13
N LYS A 271 -27.25 -17.38 -23.87
CA LYS A 271 -27.17 -17.64 -25.32
C LYS A 271 -27.24 -19.14 -25.65
N LYS A 272 -26.65 -19.99 -24.81
CA LYS A 272 -26.73 -21.45 -24.97
C LYS A 272 -28.17 -21.95 -24.75
N ARG A 273 -28.86 -21.47 -23.72
CA ARG A 273 -30.29 -21.78 -23.48
C ARG A 273 -31.21 -21.32 -24.62
N GLU A 274 -30.96 -20.13 -25.19
CA GLU A 274 -31.68 -19.66 -26.38
C GLU A 274 -31.44 -20.56 -27.60
N THR A 275 -30.21 -21.05 -27.76
CA THR A 275 -29.85 -21.97 -28.85
C THR A 275 -30.53 -23.33 -28.66
N GLU A 276 -30.58 -23.84 -27.43
CA GLU A 276 -31.35 -25.05 -27.09
C GLU A 276 -32.83 -24.87 -27.43
N ALA A 277 -33.45 -23.75 -27.03
CA ALA A 277 -34.84 -23.46 -27.37
C ALA A 277 -35.07 -23.45 -28.89
N LYS A 278 -34.18 -22.82 -29.67
CA LYS A 278 -34.25 -22.82 -31.14
C LYS A 278 -34.13 -24.23 -31.73
N LEU A 279 -33.25 -25.07 -31.18
CA LEU A 279 -33.07 -26.47 -31.63
C LEU A 279 -34.27 -27.34 -31.29
N LEU A 280 -34.93 -27.09 -30.15
CA LEU A 280 -36.18 -27.73 -29.76
C LEU A 280 -37.29 -27.40 -30.77
N TRP A 281 -37.45 -26.12 -31.11
CA TRP A 281 -38.41 -25.67 -32.12
C TRP A 281 -38.09 -26.19 -33.53
N ALA A 282 -36.81 -26.35 -33.87
CA ALA A 282 -36.36 -26.86 -35.17
C ALA A 282 -36.43 -28.41 -35.30
N ASN A 283 -36.89 -29.11 -34.26
CA ASN A 283 -37.04 -30.57 -34.20
C ASN A 283 -35.78 -31.36 -34.61
N LYS A 284 -34.60 -30.97 -34.08
CA LYS A 284 -33.31 -31.65 -34.32
C LYS A 284 -32.83 -32.37 -33.06
N PRO A 285 -33.28 -33.62 -32.78
CA PRO A 285 -33.08 -34.29 -31.50
C PRO A 285 -31.60 -34.54 -31.15
N ASP A 286 -30.77 -34.95 -32.11
CA ASP A 286 -29.34 -35.23 -31.85
C ASP A 286 -28.56 -33.98 -31.44
N LYS A 287 -28.84 -32.84 -32.10
CA LYS A 287 -28.22 -31.55 -31.78
C LYS A 287 -28.76 -30.96 -30.48
N LEU A 288 -30.02 -31.23 -30.16
CA LEU A 288 -30.64 -30.82 -28.90
C LEU A 288 -30.02 -31.54 -27.70
N GLN A 289 -29.76 -32.85 -27.84
CA GLN A 289 -29.13 -33.65 -26.78
C GLN A 289 -27.72 -33.15 -26.46
N LEU A 290 -26.90 -32.88 -27.49
CA LEU A 290 -25.57 -32.27 -27.35
C LEU A 290 -25.63 -30.88 -26.68
N ALA A 291 -26.58 -30.03 -27.06
CA ALA A 291 -26.75 -28.71 -26.45
C ALA A 291 -27.15 -28.80 -24.96
N LYS A 292 -28.02 -29.73 -24.60
CA LYS A 292 -28.40 -30.02 -23.21
C LYS A 292 -27.22 -30.54 -22.39
N GLU A 293 -26.40 -31.41 -22.96
CA GLU A 293 -25.19 -31.91 -22.31
C GLU A 293 -24.15 -30.81 -22.10
N GLU A 294 -23.93 -29.92 -23.07
CA GLU A 294 -23.06 -28.75 -22.91
C GLU A 294 -23.58 -27.76 -21.86
N ILE A 295 -24.90 -27.51 -21.79
CA ILE A 295 -25.50 -26.65 -20.75
C ILE A 295 -25.35 -27.29 -19.38
N ALA A 296 -25.68 -28.58 -19.26
CA ALA A 296 -25.51 -29.33 -18.02
C ALA A 296 -24.03 -29.38 -17.61
N GLU A 297 -23.09 -29.50 -18.54
CA GLU A 297 -21.66 -29.40 -18.27
C GLU A 297 -21.27 -28.00 -17.84
N LYS A 298 -21.79 -26.92 -18.43
CA LYS A 298 -21.47 -25.53 -17.99
C LYS A 298 -22.09 -25.17 -16.63
N GLU A 299 -23.25 -25.73 -16.30
CA GLU A 299 -23.93 -25.57 -15.01
C GLU A 299 -23.34 -26.47 -13.91
N LYS A 300 -22.99 -27.73 -14.24
CA LYS A 300 -22.31 -28.68 -13.34
C LYS A 300 -20.82 -28.40 -13.21
N ALA A 301 -20.19 -27.87 -14.26
CA ALA A 301 -18.86 -27.33 -14.18
C ALA A 301 -18.92 -26.37 -13.03
N LYS A 302 -18.08 -26.65 -12.03
CA LYS A 302 -17.85 -25.89 -10.82
C LYS A 302 -17.33 -24.47 -11.12
N ASN A 303 -17.74 -23.84 -12.22
CA ASN A 303 -17.33 -22.55 -12.71
C ASN A 303 -18.42 -21.51 -12.44
N PHE A 304 -19.70 -21.74 -12.81
CA PHE A 304 -20.73 -20.72 -12.57
C PHE A 304 -21.10 -20.58 -11.08
N LYS A 305 -21.44 -21.69 -10.40
CA LYS A 305 -21.66 -21.67 -8.94
C LYS A 305 -20.44 -21.17 -8.16
N ARG A 306 -19.22 -21.53 -8.60
CA ARG A 306 -17.97 -21.07 -7.98
C ARG A 306 -17.68 -19.60 -8.25
N GLN A 307 -18.06 -19.06 -9.41
CA GLN A 307 -17.94 -17.63 -9.70
C GLN A 307 -18.91 -16.83 -8.85
N ILE A 308 -20.14 -17.32 -8.65
CA ILE A 308 -21.10 -16.71 -7.72
C ILE A 308 -20.57 -16.76 -6.30
N VAL A 309 -20.14 -17.94 -5.82
CA VAL A 309 -19.58 -18.09 -4.47
C VAL A 309 -18.37 -17.19 -4.28
N LYS A 310 -17.42 -17.16 -5.23
CA LYS A 310 -16.27 -16.25 -5.18
C LYS A 310 -16.65 -14.79 -5.19
N TYR A 311 -17.66 -14.40 -5.96
CA TYR A 311 -18.17 -13.03 -5.97
C TYR A 311 -18.79 -12.67 -4.61
N LEU A 312 -19.62 -13.54 -4.05
CA LEU A 312 -20.24 -13.34 -2.73
C LEU A 312 -19.21 -13.34 -1.59
N GLU A 313 -18.20 -14.21 -1.65
CA GLU A 313 -17.08 -14.22 -0.71
C GLU A 313 -16.27 -12.93 -0.82
N CYS A 314 -15.92 -12.51 -2.05
CA CYS A 314 -15.23 -11.24 -2.29
C CYS A 314 -16.06 -10.04 -1.81
N LEU A 315 -17.38 -10.09 -1.96
CA LEU A 315 -18.31 -9.05 -1.54
C LEU A 315 -18.37 -8.97 -0.01
N LEU A 316 -18.59 -10.09 0.66
CA LEU A 316 -18.64 -10.17 2.11
C LEU A 316 -17.29 -9.77 2.74
N GLN A 317 -16.19 -10.28 2.19
CA GLN A 317 -14.85 -10.01 2.70
C GLN A 317 -14.47 -8.54 2.52
N SER A 318 -14.74 -7.96 1.34
CA SER A 318 -14.47 -6.54 1.12
C SER A 318 -15.35 -5.67 2.00
N GLN A 319 -16.64 -6.00 2.17
CA GLN A 319 -17.54 -5.26 3.06
C GLN A 319 -17.06 -5.26 4.52
N GLN A 320 -16.72 -6.43 5.06
CA GLN A 320 -16.21 -6.57 6.43
C GLN A 320 -14.91 -5.79 6.63
N GLN A 321 -13.97 -5.89 5.69
CA GLN A 321 -12.67 -5.24 5.82
C GLN A 321 -12.73 -3.72 5.62
N VAL A 322 -13.56 -3.24 4.71
CA VAL A 322 -13.82 -1.80 4.56
C VAL A 322 -14.49 -1.26 5.82
N SER A 323 -15.46 -1.99 6.38
CA SER A 323 -16.12 -1.56 7.62
C SER A 323 -15.13 -1.47 8.78
N LEU A 324 -14.29 -2.50 8.97
CA LEU A 324 -13.26 -2.50 10.01
C LEU A 324 -12.26 -1.35 9.81
N PHE A 325 -11.77 -1.18 8.58
CA PHE A 325 -10.82 -0.12 8.25
C PHE A 325 -11.40 1.28 8.53
N LEU A 326 -12.65 1.55 8.14
CA LEU A 326 -13.29 2.83 8.40
C LEU A 326 -13.60 3.05 9.88
N SER A 327 -13.91 1.99 10.64
CA SER A 327 -14.05 2.06 12.10
C SER A 327 -12.73 2.43 12.76
N ASP A 328 -11.62 1.81 12.36
CA ASP A 328 -10.27 2.12 12.86
C ASP A 328 -9.82 3.55 12.52
N MET A 329 -10.35 4.15 11.44
CA MET A 329 -10.09 5.54 11.08
C MET A 329 -10.93 6.58 11.87
N LYS A 330 -12.02 6.16 12.51
CA LYS A 330 -12.95 7.07 13.23
C LYS A 330 -12.63 7.21 14.72
N MET A 331 -11.73 6.38 15.26
CA MET A 331 -11.19 6.50 16.63
C MET A 331 -9.96 7.41 16.66
#